data_AF-A0A1E3QTI4-F1
#
_entry.id   AF-A0A1E3QTI4-F1
#
_cell.length_a   1.000
_cell.length_b   1.000
_cell.length_c   1.000
_cell.angle_alpha   90.00
_cell.angle_beta   90.00
_cell.angle_gamma   90.00
#
_symmetry.space_group_name_H-M   'P 1'
#
loop_
_entity.id
_entity.type
_entity.pdbx_description
1 polymer ?
#
loop_
_entity_poly.entity_id
_entity_poly.type
_entity_poly.pdbx_seq_one_letter_code
_entity_poly.pdbx_strand_id
1 'polypeptide(L)'
;LTMDRIFFPTNTVDPSTQLPIYILDSHFLPSTKDVDYDTFLPLLLNSIPNFTASRYCLVFFSGALSSNEHISWVYGIKFFKQLTSLQMRSCAKIYIVHESWWIKTVANLLGNLNAVNTSSKRLISFTNQFRSGESLEVPPENQFVHCESISALSQHINITQIKISLVVYKHD
;
A
#
# COMPACT_ATOMS: atom_id res chain seq x y z
N LEU A 1 14.22 -14.58 -0.61
CA LEU A 1 13.05 -13.69 -0.41
C LEU A 1 11.85 -14.56 -0.07
N THR A 2 11.39 -14.56 1.17
CA THR A 2 10.13 -15.25 1.54
C THR A 2 8.97 -14.35 1.15
N MET A 3 8.36 -14.61 -0.01
CA MET A 3 7.18 -13.88 -0.52
C MET A 3 6.04 -13.84 0.51
N ASP A 4 5.94 -14.88 1.33
CA ASP A 4 4.99 -15.02 2.45
C ASP A 4 5.12 -13.94 3.54
N ARG A 5 6.16 -13.09 3.49
CA ARG A 5 6.33 -11.95 4.39
C ARG A 5 5.97 -10.61 3.75
N ILE A 6 5.95 -10.53 2.41
CA ILE A 6 5.58 -9.31 1.69
C ILE A 6 4.06 -9.22 1.64
N PHE A 7 3.38 -10.31 1.26
CA PHE A 7 1.92 -10.35 1.17
C PHE A 7 1.37 -11.61 1.84
N PHE A 8 0.50 -11.48 2.84
CA PHE A 8 -0.01 -12.63 3.59
C PHE A 8 -1.38 -12.40 4.23
N PRO A 9 -2.20 -13.46 4.39
CA PRO A 9 -3.47 -13.37 5.10
C PRO A 9 -3.27 -13.22 6.61
N THR A 10 -4.26 -12.62 7.27
CA THR A 10 -4.34 -12.57 8.73
C THR A 10 -5.42 -13.52 9.25
N ASN A 11 -5.42 -13.75 10.57
CA ASN A 11 -6.47 -14.52 11.25
C ASN A 11 -7.62 -13.62 11.76
N THR A 12 -7.75 -12.40 11.22
CA THR A 12 -8.75 -11.42 11.64
C THR A 12 -9.50 -10.86 10.44
N VAL A 13 -10.62 -10.20 10.74
CA VAL A 13 -11.47 -9.52 9.77
C VAL A 13 -11.56 -8.04 10.11
N ASP A 14 -11.92 -7.23 9.13
CA ASP A 14 -12.27 -5.83 9.34
C ASP A 14 -13.63 -5.75 10.07
N PRO A 15 -13.72 -5.10 11.24
CA PRO A 15 -14.95 -5.11 12.04
C PRO A 15 -16.17 -4.50 11.33
N SER A 16 -15.97 -3.52 10.44
CA SER A 16 -17.07 -2.81 9.79
C SER A 16 -17.61 -3.52 8.54
N THR A 17 -16.74 -4.20 7.80
CA THR A 17 -17.08 -4.87 6.53
C THR A 17 -17.19 -6.38 6.68
N GLN A 18 -16.65 -6.94 7.78
CA GLN A 18 -16.53 -8.37 8.05
C GLN A 18 -15.70 -9.13 6.99
N LEU A 19 -14.87 -8.41 6.21
CA LEU A 19 -14.04 -8.99 5.17
C LEU A 19 -12.67 -9.44 5.72
N PRO A 20 -12.06 -10.49 5.13
CA PRO A 20 -10.73 -10.94 5.51
C PRO A 20 -9.69 -9.85 5.28
N ILE A 21 -8.73 -9.74 6.21
CA ILE A 21 -7.63 -8.78 6.11
C ILE A 21 -6.38 -9.47 5.57
N TYR A 22 -5.76 -8.85 4.57
CA TYR A 22 -4.43 -9.18 4.07
C TYR A 22 -3.43 -8.08 4.43
N ILE A 23 -2.19 -8.48 4.66
CA ILE A 23 -1.08 -7.57 4.90
C ILE A 23 -0.26 -7.45 3.63
N LEU A 24 0.16 -6.22 3.36
CA LEU A 24 1.26 -5.88 2.48
C LEU A 24 2.33 -5.15 3.30
N ASP A 25 3.54 -5.69 3.38
CA ASP A 25 4.64 -5.08 4.16
C ASP A 25 5.80 -4.69 3.24
N SER A 26 6.01 -3.37 3.09
CA SER A 26 7.08 -2.84 2.24
C SER A 26 8.48 -3.08 2.78
N HIS A 27 8.66 -3.40 4.07
CA HIS A 27 9.98 -3.64 4.66
C HIS A 27 10.65 -4.92 4.15
N PHE A 28 9.86 -5.84 3.59
CA PHE A 28 10.35 -7.08 3.00
C PHE A 28 10.59 -7.00 1.49
N LEU A 29 10.27 -5.87 0.86
CA LEU A 29 10.63 -5.64 -0.54
C LEU A 29 12.15 -5.45 -0.65
N PRO A 30 12.82 -6.05 -1.65
CA PRO A 30 14.28 -5.98 -1.81
C PRO A 30 14.75 -4.55 -2.10
N SER A 31 16.04 -4.23 -1.87
CA SER A 31 16.55 -2.92 -2.28
C SER A 31 16.59 -2.78 -3.80
N THR A 32 16.38 -1.57 -4.30
CA THR A 32 16.56 -1.24 -5.73
C THR A 32 18.01 -1.39 -6.20
N LYS A 33 18.97 -1.52 -5.27
CA LYS A 33 20.38 -1.82 -5.57
C LYS A 33 20.59 -3.30 -5.89
N ASP A 34 19.74 -4.16 -5.35
CA ASP A 34 19.92 -5.62 -5.39
C ASP A 34 19.09 -6.25 -6.50
N VAL A 35 18.00 -5.60 -6.92
CA VAL A 35 17.03 -6.18 -7.86
C VAL A 35 16.52 -5.12 -8.83
N ASP A 36 16.39 -5.50 -10.10
CA ASP A 36 15.67 -4.73 -11.11
C ASP A 36 14.15 -4.77 -10.85
N TYR A 37 13.60 -3.62 -10.45
CA TYR A 37 12.19 -3.46 -10.11
C TYR A 37 11.25 -3.59 -11.30
N ASP A 38 11.67 -3.23 -12.51
CA ASP A 38 10.80 -3.34 -13.68
C ASP A 38 10.55 -4.83 -14.03
N THR A 39 11.49 -5.71 -13.70
CA THR A 39 11.34 -7.18 -13.80
C THR A 39 10.72 -7.81 -12.53
N PHE A 40 11.09 -7.32 -11.35
CA PHE A 40 10.66 -7.90 -10.07
C PHE A 40 9.19 -7.65 -9.74
N LEU A 41 8.67 -6.44 -10.01
CA LEU A 41 7.30 -6.09 -9.64
C LEU A 41 6.25 -7.00 -10.32
N PRO A 42 6.32 -7.28 -11.64
CA PRO A 42 5.41 -8.23 -12.27
C PRO A 42 5.46 -9.63 -11.64
N LEU A 43 6.66 -10.13 -11.31
CA LEU A 43 6.83 -11.45 -10.68
C LEU A 43 6.22 -11.49 -9.28
N LEU A 44 6.47 -10.45 -8.48
CA LEU A 44 5.87 -10.28 -7.16
C LEU A 44 4.34 -10.27 -7.26
N LEU A 45 3.77 -9.45 -8.14
CA LEU A 45 2.33 -9.32 -8.30
C LEU A 45 1.67 -10.61 -8.79
N ASN A 46 2.33 -11.35 -9.69
CA ASN A 46 1.88 -12.67 -10.15
C ASN A 46 1.93 -13.73 -9.03
N SER A 47 2.79 -13.55 -8.02
CA SER A 47 2.85 -14.44 -6.86
C SER A 47 1.75 -14.16 -5.83
N ILE A 48 1.17 -12.96 -5.83
CA ILE A 48 0.07 -12.61 -4.93
C ILE A 48 -1.18 -13.34 -5.43
N PRO A 49 -1.89 -14.10 -4.56
CA PRO A 49 -3.09 -14.81 -4.97
C PRO A 49 -4.09 -13.87 -5.64
N ASN A 50 -4.66 -14.30 -6.76
CA ASN A 50 -5.65 -13.50 -7.46
C ASN A 50 -7.00 -13.56 -6.72
N PHE A 51 -7.36 -12.49 -6.00
CA PHE A 51 -8.60 -12.42 -5.21
C PHE A 51 -9.84 -12.02 -6.02
N THR A 52 -9.84 -12.19 -7.33
CA THR A 52 -10.97 -11.83 -8.21
C THR A 52 -12.32 -12.44 -7.80
N ALA A 53 -12.32 -13.55 -7.04
CA ALA A 53 -13.54 -14.22 -6.60
C ALA A 53 -14.07 -13.78 -5.21
N SER A 54 -13.30 -13.04 -4.38
CA SER A 54 -13.71 -12.73 -3.00
C SER A 54 -13.22 -11.37 -2.53
N ARG A 55 -14.13 -10.58 -1.94
CA ARG A 55 -13.80 -9.26 -1.41
C ARG A 55 -12.89 -9.36 -0.19
N TYR A 56 -11.99 -8.39 -0.02
CA TYR A 56 -11.03 -8.35 1.09
C TYR A 56 -10.69 -6.93 1.53
N CYS A 57 -10.04 -6.80 2.67
CA CYS A 57 -9.42 -5.56 3.15
C CYS A 57 -7.89 -5.70 3.14
N LEU A 58 -7.20 -4.60 2.89
CA LEU A 58 -5.74 -4.56 2.84
C LEU A 58 -5.20 -3.66 3.95
N VAL A 59 -4.18 -4.11 4.66
CA VAL A 59 -3.32 -3.27 5.51
C VAL A 59 -1.97 -3.17 4.82
N PHE A 60 -1.56 -1.95 4.51
CA PHE A 60 -0.29 -1.66 3.88
C PHE A 60 0.66 -0.98 4.86
N PHE A 61 1.65 -1.71 5.36
CA PHE A 61 2.76 -1.14 6.12
C PHE A 61 3.72 -0.46 5.15
N SER A 62 3.70 0.87 5.16
CA SER A 62 4.26 1.69 4.09
C SER A 62 5.65 2.28 4.43
N GLY A 63 6.07 2.17 5.70
CA GLY A 63 7.23 2.85 6.28
C GLY A 63 8.56 2.69 5.54
N ALA A 64 8.86 1.54 4.94
CA ALA A 64 10.12 1.31 4.22
C ALA A 64 10.30 2.20 2.97
N LEU A 65 9.21 2.80 2.48
CA LEU A 65 9.20 3.67 1.31
C LEU A 65 9.55 5.13 1.65
N SER A 66 9.60 5.49 2.94
CA SER A 66 9.79 6.87 3.40
C SER A 66 11.26 7.33 3.38
N SER A 67 12.21 6.44 3.68
CA SER A 67 13.60 6.81 3.91
C SER A 67 14.46 6.94 2.64
N ASN A 68 14.00 6.50 1.47
CA ASN A 68 14.81 6.38 0.23
C ASN A 68 16.09 5.54 0.34
N GLU A 69 16.42 5.01 1.51
CA GLU A 69 17.63 4.23 1.75
C GLU A 69 17.46 2.79 1.26
N HIS A 70 16.25 2.25 1.36
CA HIS A 70 15.94 0.86 0.99
C HIS A 70 15.30 0.78 -0.39
N ILE A 71 14.22 1.55 -0.61
CA ILE A 71 13.43 1.54 -1.83
C ILE A 71 13.10 2.99 -2.17
N SER A 72 13.39 3.40 -3.40
CA SER A 72 12.92 4.72 -3.86
C SER A 72 11.39 4.72 -3.86
N TRP A 73 10.80 5.73 -3.22
CA TRP A 73 9.36 5.96 -3.16
C TRP A 73 8.67 5.89 -4.54
N VAL A 74 9.38 6.21 -5.62
CA VAL A 74 8.89 6.11 -7.01
C VAL A 74 8.50 4.66 -7.35
N TYR A 75 9.32 3.69 -6.93
CA TYR A 75 9.01 2.27 -7.10
C TYR A 75 7.90 1.81 -6.16
N GLY A 76 7.81 2.41 -4.96
CA GLY A 76 6.66 2.23 -4.07
C GLY A 76 5.34 2.64 -4.73
N ILE A 77 5.31 3.78 -5.41
CA ILE A 77 4.14 4.23 -6.17
C ILE A 77 3.89 3.34 -7.39
N LYS A 78 4.92 2.95 -8.15
CA LYS A 78 4.76 2.02 -9.28
C LYS A 78 4.14 0.69 -8.81
N PHE A 79 4.66 0.13 -7.72
CA PHE A 79 4.16 -1.10 -7.12
C PHE A 79 2.71 -0.94 -6.66
N PHE A 80 2.41 0.12 -5.91
CA PHE A 80 1.06 0.40 -5.47
C PHE A 80 0.10 0.55 -6.65
N LYS A 81 0.52 1.27 -7.71
CA LYS A 81 -0.27 1.44 -8.94
C LYS A 81 -0.58 0.10 -9.60
N GLN A 82 0.43 -0.74 -9.80
CA GLN A 82 0.25 -2.05 -10.44
C GLN A 82 -0.56 -3.01 -9.56
N LEU A 83 -0.37 -2.98 -8.24
CA LEU A 83 -1.20 -3.72 -7.30
C LEU A 83 -2.67 -3.28 -7.42
N THR A 84 -2.89 -1.97 -7.51
CA THR A 84 -4.24 -1.43 -7.59
C THR A 84 -4.92 -1.75 -8.91
N SER A 85 -4.21 -1.73 -10.05
CA SER A 85 -4.82 -2.08 -11.34
C SER A 85 -5.18 -3.57 -11.45
N LEU A 86 -4.42 -4.45 -10.80
CA LEU A 86 -4.63 -5.90 -10.87
C LEU A 86 -5.64 -6.43 -9.84
N GLN A 87 -5.63 -5.91 -8.62
CA GLN A 87 -6.29 -6.59 -7.48
C GLN A 87 -7.34 -5.75 -6.74
N MET A 88 -7.40 -4.42 -6.95
CA MET A 88 -8.31 -3.57 -6.15
C MET A 88 -9.78 -3.73 -6.45
N ARG A 89 -10.18 -4.34 -7.58
CA ARG A 89 -11.60 -4.60 -7.88
C ARG A 89 -12.29 -5.41 -6.79
N SER A 90 -11.54 -6.30 -6.12
CA SER A 90 -12.04 -7.07 -4.97
C SER A 90 -11.67 -6.44 -3.62
N CYS A 91 -10.79 -5.44 -3.59
CA CYS A 91 -10.42 -4.81 -2.33
C CYS A 91 -11.48 -3.79 -1.92
N ALA A 92 -12.14 -3.98 -0.78
CA ALA A 92 -13.17 -3.07 -0.31
C ALA A 92 -12.60 -1.88 0.47
N LYS A 93 -11.46 -2.07 1.12
CA LYS A 93 -10.87 -1.07 2.02
C LYS A 93 -9.36 -1.26 2.13
N ILE A 94 -8.63 -0.15 2.19
CA ILE A 94 -7.18 -0.12 2.44
C ILE A 94 -6.87 0.74 3.65
N TYR A 95 -6.15 0.15 4.61
CA TYR A 95 -5.44 0.86 5.68
C TYR A 95 -4.00 1.11 5.26
N ILE A 96 -3.55 2.37 5.23
CA ILE A 96 -2.16 2.72 4.92
C ILE A 96 -1.49 3.19 6.21
N VAL A 97 -0.48 2.44 6.67
CA VAL A 97 0.12 2.58 8.00
C VAL A 97 1.52 3.21 7.90
N HIS A 98 1.82 4.07 8.88
CA HIS A 98 2.97 4.95 9.00
C HIS A 98 2.94 6.12 8.02
N GLU A 99 3.35 7.29 8.52
CA GLU A 99 3.46 8.50 7.70
C GLU A 99 4.49 8.28 6.60
N SER A 100 4.05 8.62 5.40
CA SER A 100 4.86 8.60 4.22
C SER A 100 4.36 9.76 3.39
N TRP A 101 5.17 10.79 3.23
CA TRP A 101 4.83 11.97 2.45
C TRP A 101 4.29 11.65 1.03
N TRP A 102 4.64 10.48 0.47
CA TRP A 102 4.14 9.99 -0.83
C TRP A 102 2.69 9.47 -0.79
N ILE A 103 2.09 9.27 0.39
CA ILE A 103 0.66 8.97 0.57
C ILE A 103 -0.18 10.12 0.00
N LYS A 104 0.28 11.37 0.07
CA LYS A 104 -0.37 12.52 -0.60
C LYS A 104 -0.35 12.37 -2.13
N THR A 105 0.74 11.86 -2.67
CA THR A 105 0.86 11.55 -4.11
C THR A 105 -0.13 10.45 -4.48
N VAL A 106 -0.22 9.40 -3.67
CA VAL A 106 -1.16 8.29 -3.87
C VAL A 106 -2.60 8.78 -3.74
N ALA A 107 -2.98 9.49 -2.68
CA ALA A 107 -4.32 10.07 -2.50
C ALA A 107 -4.75 10.94 -3.70
N ASN A 108 -3.84 11.76 -4.23
CA ASN A 108 -4.08 12.55 -5.44
C ASN A 108 -4.25 11.69 -6.70
N LEU A 109 -3.46 10.61 -6.83
CA LEU A 109 -3.58 9.67 -7.95
C LEU A 109 -4.86 8.83 -7.89
N LEU A 110 -5.38 8.58 -6.69
CA LEU A 110 -6.61 7.81 -6.44
C LEU A 110 -7.90 8.67 -6.52
N GLY A 111 -7.79 9.96 -6.85
CA GLY A 111 -8.94 10.85 -7.04
C GLY A 111 -9.64 11.34 -5.76
N ASN A 112 -9.07 11.08 -4.57
CA ASN A 112 -9.66 11.51 -3.30
C ASN A 112 -9.23 12.96 -2.99
N LEU A 113 -9.84 13.90 -3.72
CA LEU A 113 -9.53 15.35 -3.69
C LEU A 113 -9.80 16.03 -2.34
N ASN A 114 -10.48 15.36 -1.40
CA ASN A 114 -10.85 15.95 -0.10
C ASN A 114 -9.71 15.98 0.92
N ALA A 115 -8.56 15.36 0.66
CA ALA A 115 -7.49 15.18 1.67
C ALA A 115 -6.23 16.06 1.46
N VAL A 116 -6.10 16.83 0.37
CA VAL A 116 -4.78 17.42 0.03
C VAL A 116 -4.86 18.86 -0.48
N ASN A 117 -4.66 19.84 0.42
CA ASN A 117 -4.15 21.15 0.06
C ASN A 117 -2.62 21.10 0.15
N THR A 118 -1.88 20.98 -0.95
CA THR A 118 -0.41 20.95 -0.91
C THR A 118 0.23 21.60 -2.14
N SER A 119 1.08 22.60 -1.88
CA SER A 119 1.72 23.51 -2.85
C SER A 119 3.08 23.03 -3.40
N SER A 120 3.44 21.75 -3.22
CA SER A 120 4.78 21.27 -3.53
C SER A 120 4.99 21.02 -5.03
N LYS A 121 5.86 21.85 -5.66
CA LYS A 121 6.22 21.76 -7.09
C LYS A 121 6.75 20.37 -7.52
N ARG A 122 7.47 19.66 -6.64
CA ARG A 122 7.92 18.26 -6.88
C ARG A 122 6.74 17.29 -7.01
N LEU A 123 5.73 17.42 -6.16
CA LEU A 123 4.52 16.59 -6.23
C LEU A 123 3.81 16.82 -7.57
N ILE A 124 3.65 18.08 -7.99
CA ILE A 124 2.98 18.47 -9.23
C ILE A 124 3.72 17.91 -10.46
N SER A 125 5.06 18.03 -10.51
CA SER A 125 5.84 17.50 -11.62
C SER A 125 5.75 15.98 -11.72
N PHE A 126 5.80 15.27 -10.58
CA PHE A 126 5.67 13.81 -10.55
C PHE A 126 4.24 13.35 -10.87
N THR A 127 3.21 14.01 -10.35
CA THR A 127 1.81 13.70 -10.72
C THR A 127 1.61 13.89 -12.22
N ASN A 128 2.18 14.92 -12.83
CA ASN A 128 2.03 15.15 -14.26
C ASN A 128 2.76 14.08 -15.10
N GLN A 129 3.93 13.62 -14.65
CA GLN A 129 4.67 12.51 -15.29
C GLN A 129 3.96 11.16 -15.13
N PHE A 130 3.28 10.92 -14.00
CA PHE A 130 2.50 9.70 -13.77
C PHE A 130 1.12 9.73 -14.45
N ARG A 131 0.53 10.91 -14.65
CA ARG A 131 -0.77 11.09 -15.33
C ARG A 131 -0.70 10.86 -16.84
N SER A 132 0.47 10.92 -17.46
CA SER A 132 0.61 10.73 -18.92
C SER A 132 0.53 9.28 -19.40
N GLY A 133 0.28 8.30 -18.51
CA GLY A 133 0.29 6.87 -18.89
C GLY A 133 -0.97 6.05 -18.61
N GLU A 134 -1.71 6.30 -17.54
CA GLU A 134 -2.92 5.51 -17.19
C GLU A 134 -3.53 6.11 -15.92
N SER A 135 -4.81 6.49 -15.96
CA SER A 135 -5.58 6.81 -14.77
C SER A 135 -5.64 5.59 -13.86
N LEU A 136 -5.38 5.78 -12.57
CA LEU A 136 -5.61 4.75 -11.57
C LEU A 136 -7.12 4.51 -11.47
N GLU A 137 -7.62 3.44 -12.08
CA GLU A 137 -9.00 2.99 -11.89
C GLU A 137 -9.12 2.38 -10.49
N VAL A 138 -9.27 3.26 -9.51
CA VAL A 138 -9.73 2.86 -8.18
C VAL A 138 -11.23 2.75 -8.25
N PRO A 139 -11.82 1.60 -7.90
CA PRO A 139 -13.25 1.52 -7.80
C PRO A 139 -13.75 2.56 -6.78
N PRO A 140 -14.77 3.36 -7.10
CA PRO A 140 -15.27 4.42 -6.22
C PRO A 140 -15.76 3.89 -4.86
N GLU A 141 -16.04 2.59 -4.75
CA GLU A 141 -16.40 1.91 -3.51
C GLU A 141 -15.22 1.62 -2.56
N ASN A 142 -13.96 1.80 -2.98
CA ASN A 142 -12.80 1.46 -2.16
C ASN A 142 -12.56 2.53 -1.09
N GLN A 143 -12.70 2.17 0.19
CA GLN A 143 -12.45 3.08 1.30
C GLN A 143 -10.95 3.12 1.65
N PHE A 144 -10.36 4.32 1.72
CA PHE A 144 -8.98 4.52 2.15
C PHE A 144 -8.97 5.08 3.57
N VAL A 145 -8.18 4.46 4.45
CA VAL A 145 -7.96 4.90 5.83
C VAL A 145 -6.47 5.08 6.03
N HIS A 146 -6.05 6.30 6.35
CA HIS A 146 -4.67 6.57 6.72
C HIS A 146 -4.48 6.39 8.23
N CYS A 147 -3.43 5.67 8.62
CA CYS A 147 -3.02 5.47 10.00
C CYS A 147 -1.57 5.95 10.15
N GLU A 148 -1.34 7.01 10.93
CA GLU A 148 0.01 7.56 11.15
C GLU A 148 0.93 6.59 11.92
N SER A 149 0.33 5.64 12.64
CA SER A 149 0.98 4.68 13.52
C SER A 149 0.21 3.35 13.55
N ILE A 150 0.86 2.28 14.01
CA ILE A 150 0.24 1.02 14.40
C ILE A 150 -0.77 1.27 15.53
N SER A 151 -0.43 2.19 16.43
CA SER A 151 -1.34 2.63 17.50
C SER A 151 -2.64 3.19 16.93
N ALA A 152 -2.60 3.99 15.86
CA ALA A 152 -3.79 4.46 15.15
C ALA A 152 -4.53 3.30 14.45
N LEU A 153 -3.81 2.38 13.81
CA LEU A 153 -4.40 1.18 13.19
C LEU A 153 -5.17 0.32 14.22
N SER A 154 -4.65 0.22 15.45
CA SER A 154 -5.26 -0.57 16.54
C SER A 154 -6.66 -0.10 16.92
N GLN A 155 -7.00 1.16 16.63
CA GLN A 155 -8.33 1.72 16.87
C GLN A 155 -9.36 1.22 15.84
N HIS A 156 -8.90 0.67 14.71
CA HIS A 156 -9.75 0.21 13.61
C HIS A 156 -9.89 -1.31 13.56
N ILE A 157 -8.81 -2.04 13.81
CA ILE A 157 -8.76 -3.50 13.65
C ILE A 157 -7.99 -4.16 14.80
N ASN A 158 -8.28 -5.42 15.09
CA ASN A 158 -7.57 -6.16 16.13
C ASN A 158 -6.15 -6.56 15.65
N ILE A 159 -5.18 -5.69 15.93
CA ILE A 159 -3.78 -5.89 15.52
C ILE A 159 -3.08 -7.05 16.23
N THR A 160 -3.61 -7.56 17.36
CA THR A 160 -3.01 -8.69 18.10
C THR A 160 -3.04 -10.00 17.32
N GLN A 161 -3.90 -10.09 16.31
CA GLN A 161 -4.03 -11.24 15.40
C GLN A 161 -3.23 -11.07 14.11
N ILE A 162 -2.45 -9.99 14.00
CA ILE A 162 -1.64 -9.65 12.83
C ILE A 162 -0.16 -9.89 13.16
N LYS A 163 0.54 -10.59 12.27
CA LYS A 163 2.00 -10.76 12.38
C LYS A 163 2.69 -9.48 11.90
N ILE A 164 2.95 -8.56 12.83
CA ILE A 164 3.65 -7.30 12.53
C ILE A 164 5.15 -7.49 12.83
N SER A 165 5.99 -7.10 11.88
CA SER A 165 7.45 -7.21 12.06
C SER A 165 7.97 -6.17 13.05
N LEU A 166 9.07 -6.49 13.75
CA LEU A 166 9.68 -5.57 14.72
C LEU A 166 10.10 -4.24 14.09
N VAL A 167 10.49 -4.25 12.80
CA VAL A 167 10.89 -3.04 12.09
C VAL A 167 9.71 -2.07 11.98
N VAL A 168 8.51 -2.58 11.66
CA VAL A 168 7.28 -1.78 11.60
C VAL A 168 7.00 -1.15 12.98
N TYR A 169 7.13 -1.89 14.07
CA TYR A 169 6.98 -1.34 15.44
C TYR A 169 8.01 -0.26 15.82
N LYS A 170 9.21 -0.27 15.22
CA LYS A 170 10.22 0.77 15.49
C LYS A 170 9.93 2.09 14.80
N HIS A 171 8.99 2.10 13.85
CA HIS A 171 8.52 3.29 13.15
C HIS A 171 7.26 3.90 13.78
N ASP A 172 6.82 3.40 14.94
CA ASP A 172 5.73 3.97 15.76
C ASP A 172 6.20 5.16 16.62
#